data_AF-A0A5E8CLL7-F1
#
_entry.id   AF-A0A5E8CLL7-F1
#
_cell.length_a   1.000
_cell.length_b   1.000
_cell.length_c   1.000
_cell.angle_alpha   90.00
_cell.angle_beta   90.00
_cell.angle_gamma   90.00
#
_symmetry.space_group_name_H-M   'P 1'
#
loop_
_entity.id
_entity.type
_entity.pdbx_description
1 polymer ?
#
loop_
_entity_poly.entity_id
_entity_poly.type
_entity_poly.pdbx_seq_one_letter_code
_entity_poly.pdbx_strand_id
1 'polypeptide(L)'
;MHNSRKYKINYSNIYQQLGGAQSQKQEQFNPVYNSVWPPQLKSLIWTKRSENGRIYKGHIVEYIWNQTAAVMKVTNNPEDTVETDLALSEFSRFNYGVGYLLVLPTYIWNYLGEDYKMSLAKPPKRTDDILIDPPRDTTKSKVEEKYQDFMDRLGKRKDPVKEKQELTSLQKMYNIENSKYFTEEKIDVYLTDESQKFESLPEAYVKLLMEKLKSFEPIDFKEVVVNRTVAVDNLITRKEDISNEGDKIVNWIINSLKKELFTDLVLTIYNGYVYLSRKGLYTGDVITKDLVPTLHYFTWQDGKPIDYQTLKYVVFQTEYQKELVVNQNQKYEAETIMAQENVIVLQPKPEYQMWCLKRLLMIWYGDKEIEKSIRKIKVLINQFRCDPQKEYNQENGILPSIVIYPKYGRRTLINVLSKIRYYFTMYVDEDNATPVEIFWPNSTPTYFLKDNELIYHTNGSTDLKLYLEESAEVGTEIEIDSFDNHMTKFAIEKTTY
;
A
#
# COMPACT_ATOMS: atom_id res chain seq x y z
N MET A 1 0.46 37.49 -7.62
CA MET A 1 -0.76 36.98 -6.96
C MET A 1 -0.48 35.56 -6.50
N HIS A 2 -0.33 35.34 -5.19
CA HIS A 2 0.04 34.03 -4.64
C HIS A 2 -1.23 33.21 -4.34
N ASN A 3 -1.32 32.01 -4.92
CA ASN A 3 -2.31 31.00 -4.54
C ASN A 3 -1.88 30.37 -3.21
N SER A 4 -2.42 30.86 -2.10
CA SER A 4 -2.40 30.13 -0.82
C SER A 4 -3.23 28.85 -0.99
N ARG A 5 -2.62 27.69 -0.72
CA ARG A 5 -3.34 26.40 -0.71
C ARG A 5 -4.41 26.47 0.37
N LYS A 6 -5.68 26.35 -0.02
CA LYS A 6 -6.83 26.32 0.89
C LYS A 6 -7.33 24.88 1.01
N TYR A 7 -7.47 24.36 2.22
CA TYR A 7 -8.10 23.07 2.48
C TYR A 7 -9.60 23.19 2.22
N LYS A 8 -10.13 22.42 1.26
CA LYS A 8 -11.58 22.37 0.96
C LYS A 8 -12.21 21.25 1.77
N ILE A 9 -13.03 21.59 2.76
CA ILE A 9 -13.79 20.57 3.52
C ILE A 9 -15.17 20.40 2.86
N ASN A 10 -15.46 19.18 2.42
CA ASN A 10 -16.76 18.83 1.82
C ASN A 10 -17.70 18.28 2.90
N TYR A 11 -18.74 19.05 3.23
CA TYR A 11 -19.66 18.79 4.33
C TYR A 11 -20.49 17.52 4.19
N SER A 12 -20.68 17.01 2.97
CA SER A 12 -21.46 15.79 2.73
C SER A 12 -20.90 14.58 3.48
N ASN A 13 -19.58 14.48 3.58
CA ASN A 13 -18.91 13.30 4.12
C ASN A 13 -18.85 13.30 5.65
N ILE A 14 -18.77 14.48 6.28
CA ILE A 14 -18.73 14.62 7.74
C ILE A 14 -20.13 14.44 8.35
N TYR A 15 -21.18 14.97 7.70
CA TYR A 15 -22.56 14.85 8.19
C TYR A 15 -23.08 13.39 8.17
N GLN A 16 -22.65 12.60 7.19
CA GLN A 16 -22.96 11.17 7.12
C GLN A 16 -22.23 10.36 8.20
N GLN A 17 -21.01 10.75 8.56
CA GLN A 17 -20.22 10.10 9.61
C GLN A 17 -20.75 10.38 11.03
N LEU A 18 -21.48 11.48 11.23
CA LEU A 18 -22.09 11.84 12.52
C LEU A 18 -23.56 11.38 12.65
N GLY A 19 -24.07 10.55 11.73
CA GLY A 19 -25.38 9.93 11.84
C GLY A 19 -26.59 10.82 11.51
N GLY A 20 -26.40 11.94 10.79
CA GLY A 20 -27.50 12.82 10.40
C GLY A 20 -28.40 12.20 9.31
N ALA A 21 -29.72 12.11 9.55
CA ALA A 21 -30.69 11.63 8.57
C ALA A 21 -30.82 12.58 7.36
N GLN A 22 -30.90 12.01 6.15
CA GLN A 22 -30.92 12.74 4.85
C GLN A 22 -32.15 13.64 4.60
N SER A 23 -33.08 13.78 5.53
CA SER A 23 -34.42 14.32 5.25
C SER A 23 -34.61 15.82 5.46
N GLN A 24 -33.59 16.57 5.89
CA GLN A 24 -33.67 18.04 5.89
C GLN A 24 -32.92 18.58 4.68
N LYS A 25 -33.64 19.33 3.84
CA LYS A 25 -33.13 20.03 2.64
C LYS A 25 -31.73 20.54 2.93
N GLN A 26 -30.75 19.98 2.22
CA GLN A 26 -29.38 20.48 2.20
C GLN A 26 -29.42 21.93 1.74
N GLU A 27 -29.53 22.88 2.67
CA GLU A 27 -28.98 24.19 2.44
C GLU A 27 -27.53 23.95 2.02
N GLN A 28 -27.18 24.40 0.82
CA GLN A 28 -25.89 24.17 0.22
C GLN A 28 -24.81 24.70 1.16
N PHE A 29 -24.21 23.81 1.95
CA PHE A 29 -23.09 24.17 2.80
C PHE A 29 -21.93 24.55 1.88
N ASN A 30 -21.71 25.85 1.76
CA ASN A 30 -20.59 26.37 1.00
C ASN A 30 -19.29 25.82 1.61
N PRO A 31 -18.39 25.22 0.80
CA PRO A 31 -17.15 24.66 1.29
C PRO A 31 -16.37 25.72 2.07
N VAL A 32 -15.94 25.37 3.28
CA VAL A 32 -15.09 26.23 4.11
C VAL A 32 -13.64 25.93 3.79
N TYR A 33 -12.88 27.02 3.67
CA TYR A 33 -11.51 27.03 3.22
C TYR A 33 -10.58 27.48 4.36
N ASN A 34 -9.99 26.53 5.07
CA ASN A 34 -8.99 26.79 6.12
C ASN A 34 -7.57 26.58 5.56
N SER A 35 -6.56 27.22 6.17
CA SER A 35 -5.18 27.15 5.66
C SER A 35 -4.41 25.89 6.08
N VAL A 36 -4.70 25.33 7.26
CA VAL A 36 -4.10 24.12 7.87
C VAL A 36 -5.14 23.51 8.82
N TRP A 37 -5.03 22.24 9.24
CA TRP A 37 -5.79 21.68 10.38
C TRP A 37 -4.95 20.60 11.11
N PRO A 38 -4.99 20.51 12.45
CA PRO A 38 -5.58 21.47 13.39
C PRO A 38 -4.79 22.80 13.44
N PRO A 39 -5.38 23.90 13.95
CA PRO A 39 -4.64 25.12 14.25
C PRO A 39 -3.50 24.82 15.23
N GLN A 40 -2.33 25.43 15.07
CA GLN A 40 -1.18 25.19 15.96
C GLN A 40 -1.48 25.58 17.43
N LEU A 41 -1.04 24.77 18.39
CA LEU A 41 -1.07 25.13 19.82
C LEU A 41 -0.39 26.49 20.06
N LYS A 42 -0.93 27.25 21.02
CA LYS A 42 -0.54 28.62 21.42
C LYS A 42 -0.72 29.70 20.37
N SER A 43 -1.04 29.35 19.13
CA SER A 43 -1.28 30.33 18.08
C SER A 43 -2.55 31.15 18.33
N LEU A 44 -2.52 32.40 17.88
CA LEU A 44 -3.65 33.31 17.93
C LEU A 44 -4.45 33.18 16.63
N ILE A 45 -5.71 32.78 16.74
CA ILE A 45 -6.61 32.66 15.60
C ILE A 45 -7.89 33.46 15.82
N TRP A 46 -8.60 33.75 14.74
CA TRP A 46 -10.02 34.07 14.78
C TRP A 46 -10.83 32.93 14.18
N THR A 47 -12.04 32.71 14.68
CA THR A 47 -12.99 31.73 14.14
C THR A 47 -14.40 32.30 14.12
N LYS A 48 -15.22 31.89 13.13
CA LYS A 48 -16.62 32.31 12.99
C LYS A 48 -17.55 31.11 13.20
N ARG A 49 -18.43 31.17 14.21
CA ARG A 49 -19.45 30.13 14.42
C ARG A 49 -20.56 30.23 13.38
N SER A 50 -21.00 29.09 12.89
CA SER A 50 -22.12 29.00 11.94
C SER A 50 -23.44 29.40 12.58
N GLU A 51 -23.65 29.06 13.85
CA GLU A 51 -24.92 29.23 14.56
C GLU A 51 -25.33 30.69 14.75
N ASN A 52 -24.38 31.57 15.10
CA ASN A 52 -24.65 32.97 15.43
C ASN A 52 -23.89 33.98 14.56
N GLY A 53 -23.01 33.50 13.67
CA GLY A 53 -22.16 34.35 12.84
C GLY A 53 -21.14 35.21 13.59
N ARG A 54 -21.00 35.06 14.92
CA ARG A 54 -20.07 35.82 15.74
C ARG A 54 -18.64 35.39 15.45
N ILE A 55 -17.73 36.37 15.48
CA ILE A 55 -16.29 36.15 15.30
C ILE A 55 -15.63 36.16 16.68
N TYR A 56 -14.99 35.05 17.01
CA TYR A 56 -14.22 34.88 18.23
C TYR A 56 -12.74 35.00 17.90
N LYS A 57 -11.97 35.57 18.83
CA LYS A 57 -10.50 35.61 18.76
C LYS A 57 -9.96 34.94 20.01
N GLY A 58 -8.88 34.19 19.87
CA GLY A 58 -8.32 33.47 21.01
C GLY A 58 -7.07 32.68 20.69
N HIS A 59 -6.47 32.13 21.74
CA HIS A 59 -5.31 31.25 21.63
C HIS A 59 -5.74 29.79 21.68
N ILE A 60 -5.13 28.97 20.83
CA ILE A 60 -5.35 27.53 20.85
C ILE A 60 -4.61 26.95 22.04
N VAL A 61 -5.32 26.28 22.95
CA VAL A 61 -4.76 25.82 24.23
C VAL A 61 -4.54 24.31 24.28
N GLU A 62 -5.45 23.52 23.70
CA GLU A 62 -5.41 22.06 23.80
C GLU A 62 -6.11 21.44 22.59
N TYR A 63 -5.69 20.22 22.21
CA TYR A 63 -6.46 19.38 21.28
C TYR A 63 -7.24 18.34 22.07
N ILE A 64 -8.51 18.17 21.76
CA ILE A 64 -9.36 17.15 22.37
C ILE A 64 -9.87 16.18 21.30
N TRP A 65 -10.44 15.06 21.75
CA TRP A 65 -11.02 14.03 20.87
C TRP A 65 -10.06 13.55 19.77
N ASN A 66 -8.84 13.15 20.15
CA ASN A 66 -7.81 12.67 19.21
C ASN A 66 -7.48 13.67 18.08
N GLN A 67 -7.38 14.97 18.42
CA GLN A 67 -7.06 16.07 17.47
C GLN A 67 -8.15 16.35 16.42
N THR A 68 -9.34 15.76 16.58
CA THR A 68 -10.50 16.12 15.75
C THR A 68 -11.13 17.46 16.14
N ALA A 69 -10.81 17.98 17.33
CA ALA A 69 -11.21 19.32 17.77
C ALA A 69 -10.07 20.03 18.51
N ALA A 70 -10.05 21.36 18.42
CA ALA A 70 -9.13 22.22 19.15
C ALA A 70 -9.90 23.12 20.12
N VAL A 71 -9.37 23.33 21.32
CA VAL A 71 -9.95 24.25 22.29
C VAL A 71 -9.23 25.59 22.18
N MET A 72 -9.99 26.66 22.03
CA MET A 72 -9.49 28.03 21.95
C MET A 72 -9.91 28.79 23.21
N LYS A 73 -8.96 29.38 23.92
CA LYS A 73 -9.22 30.34 25.00
C LYS A 73 -9.54 31.70 24.38
N VAL A 74 -10.76 32.17 24.56
CA VAL A 74 -11.26 33.40 23.94
C VAL A 74 -10.59 34.62 24.62
N THR A 75 -10.13 35.57 23.82
CA THR A 75 -9.43 36.80 24.27
C THR A 75 -10.18 38.10 23.97
N ASN A 76 -11.32 38.05 23.25
CA ASN A 76 -12.15 39.24 23.07
C ASN A 76 -12.82 39.67 24.40
N ASN A 77 -12.86 40.98 24.67
CA ASN A 77 -13.49 41.63 25.84
C ASN A 77 -14.09 42.99 25.38
N PRO A 78 -15.18 43.58 25.95
CA PRO A 78 -15.89 43.23 27.19
C PRO A 78 -17.42 43.54 27.27
N GLU A 79 -18.22 43.62 26.19
CA GLU A 79 -19.62 44.12 26.33
C GLU A 79 -20.78 43.13 26.16
N ASP A 80 -20.58 41.87 25.79
CA ASP A 80 -21.72 40.94 25.69
C ASP A 80 -21.33 39.52 26.07
N THR A 81 -21.83 39.11 27.25
CA THR A 81 -21.99 37.73 27.74
C THR A 81 -20.72 36.87 27.84
N VAL A 82 -20.49 36.35 29.05
CA VAL A 82 -19.61 35.21 29.28
C VAL A 82 -20.17 34.03 28.47
N GLU A 83 -19.66 33.83 27.26
CA GLU A 83 -20.12 32.71 26.45
C GLU A 83 -19.59 31.40 27.04
N THR A 84 -20.52 30.49 27.25
CA THR A 84 -20.27 29.12 27.68
C THR A 84 -20.46 28.21 26.48
N ASP A 85 -19.40 27.55 26.05
CA ASP A 85 -19.54 26.50 25.04
C ASP A 85 -20.06 25.22 25.70
N LEU A 86 -21.34 24.87 25.44
CA LEU A 86 -22.00 23.69 26.00
C LEU A 86 -21.24 22.39 25.71
N ALA A 87 -20.53 22.30 24.58
CA ALA A 87 -19.72 21.12 24.26
C ALA A 87 -18.54 20.92 25.22
N LEU A 88 -18.18 21.96 25.98
CA LEU A 88 -17.12 21.96 26.99
C LEU A 88 -17.67 21.93 28.42
N SER A 89 -18.99 21.76 28.62
CA SER A 89 -19.62 21.83 29.95
C SER A 89 -19.19 20.71 30.90
N GLU A 90 -18.69 19.59 30.39
CA GLU A 90 -18.18 18.46 31.18
C GLU A 90 -16.68 18.61 31.51
N PHE A 91 -16.00 19.59 30.90
CA PHE A 91 -14.56 19.77 31.04
C PHE A 91 -14.25 20.86 32.07
N SER A 92 -14.18 20.47 33.35
CA SER A 92 -13.85 21.39 34.46
C SER A 92 -12.55 22.17 34.25
N ARG A 93 -11.55 21.56 33.58
CA ARG A 93 -10.27 22.21 33.21
C ARG A 93 -10.40 23.39 32.22
N PHE A 94 -11.52 23.47 31.51
CA PHE A 94 -11.88 24.59 30.63
C PHE A 94 -12.98 25.46 31.24
N ASN A 95 -13.03 25.52 32.58
CA ASN A 95 -14.02 26.29 33.33
C ASN A 95 -15.46 25.97 32.88
N TYR A 96 -15.75 24.69 32.62
CA TYR A 96 -17.05 24.22 32.14
C TYR A 96 -17.54 24.95 30.87
N GLY A 97 -16.59 25.33 29.99
CA GLY A 97 -16.85 26.04 28.74
C GLY A 97 -16.87 27.56 28.86
N VAL A 98 -16.77 28.13 30.07
CA VAL A 98 -16.78 29.58 30.28
C VAL A 98 -15.46 30.21 29.82
N GLY A 99 -15.53 31.02 28.75
CA GLY A 99 -14.37 31.72 28.16
C GLY A 99 -13.49 30.83 27.27
N TYR A 100 -13.97 29.63 26.95
CA TYR A 100 -13.35 28.71 26.02
C TYR A 100 -14.33 28.38 24.90
N LEU A 101 -13.80 28.14 23.71
CA LEU A 101 -14.58 27.79 22.54
C LEU A 101 -14.00 26.54 21.89
N LEU A 102 -14.86 25.61 21.55
CA LEU A 102 -14.51 24.47 20.71
C LEU A 102 -14.37 24.95 19.26
N VAL A 103 -13.21 24.69 18.66
CA VAL A 103 -12.94 24.91 17.24
C VAL A 103 -12.99 23.56 16.56
N LEU A 104 -13.91 23.44 15.60
CA LEU A 104 -14.08 22.24 14.79
C LEU A 104 -13.46 22.43 13.39
N PRO A 105 -13.13 21.33 12.69
CA PRO A 105 -12.62 21.41 11.31
C PRO A 105 -13.60 22.14 10.40
N THR A 106 -14.88 22.05 10.71
CA THR A 106 -16.00 22.65 9.98
C THR A 106 -16.13 24.16 10.18
N TYR A 107 -15.42 24.77 11.13
CA TYR A 107 -15.52 26.20 11.40
C TYR A 107 -14.57 26.99 10.47
N ILE A 108 -14.99 28.19 10.06
CA ILE A 108 -14.10 29.12 9.33
C ILE A 108 -13.15 29.74 10.34
N TRP A 109 -11.84 29.59 10.16
CA TRP A 109 -10.86 30.24 11.01
C TRP A 109 -9.59 30.66 10.26
N ASN A 110 -8.83 31.60 10.84
CA ASN A 110 -7.53 32.02 10.30
C ASN A 110 -6.62 32.62 11.38
N TYR A 111 -5.32 32.67 11.14
CA TYR A 111 -4.33 33.29 12.04
C TYR A 111 -4.49 34.82 12.08
N LEU A 112 -4.27 35.42 13.26
CA LEU A 112 -4.22 36.87 13.48
C LEU A 112 -2.75 37.33 13.53
N GLY A 113 -2.27 38.06 12.50
CA GLY A 113 -0.97 38.75 12.51
C GLY A 113 0.23 38.00 11.91
N GLU A 114 1.28 38.73 11.54
CA GLU A 114 2.39 38.40 10.61
C GLU A 114 3.31 37.20 10.95
N ASP A 115 2.99 36.33 11.89
CA ASP A 115 3.87 35.24 12.36
C ASP A 115 4.01 34.07 11.38
N TYR A 116 3.53 34.21 10.15
CA TYR A 116 3.77 33.25 9.08
C TYR A 116 4.32 33.90 7.81
N LYS A 117 5.63 34.18 7.82
CA LYS A 117 6.44 34.26 6.59
C LYS A 117 7.15 32.93 6.38
N MET A 118 6.59 32.07 5.54
CA MET A 118 7.34 30.92 5.00
C MET A 118 8.37 31.47 3.98
N SER A 119 9.55 31.89 4.42
CA SER A 119 10.61 32.33 3.50
C SER A 119 11.40 31.12 2.99
N LEU A 120 11.05 30.63 1.80
CA LEU A 120 11.96 29.84 0.98
C LEU A 120 12.84 30.82 0.20
N ALA A 121 14.11 30.95 0.56
CA ALA A 121 15.07 31.75 -0.20
C ALA A 121 15.25 31.12 -1.60
N LYS A 122 15.05 31.91 -2.65
CA LYS A 122 15.26 31.49 -4.04
C LYS A 122 16.74 31.63 -4.42
N PRO A 123 17.34 30.67 -5.14
CA PRO A 123 18.59 30.91 -5.86
C PRO A 123 18.39 31.91 -7.02
N PRO A 124 19.45 32.60 -7.47
CA PRO A 124 19.34 33.71 -8.41
C PRO A 124 18.84 33.26 -9.78
N LYS A 125 18.01 34.11 -10.41
CA LYS A 125 17.44 33.90 -11.74
C LYS A 125 18.55 33.91 -12.80
N ARG A 126 18.54 32.90 -13.68
CA ARG A 126 19.00 33.06 -15.07
C ARG A 126 17.82 33.48 -15.93
N THR A 127 17.94 34.64 -16.56
CA THR A 127 17.34 34.95 -17.86
C THR A 127 18.19 34.23 -18.92
N ASP A 128 17.69 33.73 -20.05
CA ASP A 128 16.94 34.43 -21.09
C ASP A 128 15.95 33.51 -21.82
N ASP A 129 15.03 34.16 -22.54
CA ASP A 129 13.95 33.62 -23.35
C ASP A 129 14.43 32.83 -24.57
N ILE A 130 13.79 31.67 -24.82
CA ILE A 130 13.67 31.12 -26.18
C ILE A 130 12.19 30.81 -26.43
N LEU A 131 11.58 31.61 -27.31
CA LEU A 131 10.28 31.38 -27.91
C LEU A 131 10.34 30.15 -28.81
N ILE A 132 9.45 29.17 -28.58
CA ILE A 132 9.13 28.12 -29.56
C ILE A 132 7.60 28.06 -29.67
N ASP A 133 7.12 28.23 -30.90
CA ASP A 133 5.70 28.21 -31.28
C ASP A 133 4.99 26.89 -30.90
N PRO A 134 3.66 26.91 -30.65
CA PRO A 134 2.92 25.70 -30.36
C PRO A 134 2.60 24.92 -31.65
N PRO A 135 2.85 23.60 -31.72
CA PRO A 135 2.21 22.78 -32.74
C PRO A 135 0.75 22.57 -32.38
N ARG A 136 -0.13 22.85 -33.36
CA ARG A 136 -1.52 22.40 -33.39
C ARG A 136 -1.54 20.87 -33.33
N ASP A 137 -2.23 20.32 -32.35
CA ASP A 137 -2.35 18.88 -32.21
C ASP A 137 -3.78 18.39 -32.50
N THR A 138 -3.89 17.68 -33.63
CA THR A 138 -5.08 17.00 -34.16
C THR A 138 -5.21 15.55 -33.66
N THR A 139 -4.63 15.18 -32.51
CA THR A 139 -4.61 13.79 -32.03
C THR A 139 -5.60 13.43 -30.93
N LYS A 140 -6.63 14.25 -30.69
CA LYS A 140 -7.71 13.86 -29.76
C LYS A 140 -8.75 12.90 -30.32
N SER A 141 -8.90 12.76 -31.66
CA SER A 141 -9.97 11.91 -32.21
C SER A 141 -9.55 10.46 -32.50
N LYS A 142 -8.25 10.15 -32.62
CA LYS A 142 -7.78 8.79 -32.97
C LYS A 142 -7.60 7.86 -31.76
N VAL A 143 -7.61 8.40 -30.55
CA VAL A 143 -7.50 7.62 -29.29
C VAL A 143 -8.90 7.22 -28.81
N GLU A 144 -9.88 8.14 -28.87
CA GLU A 144 -11.28 7.86 -28.56
C GLU A 144 -11.89 6.82 -29.51
N GLU A 145 -11.55 6.88 -30.81
CA GLU A 145 -12.07 5.97 -31.85
C GLU A 145 -11.52 4.53 -31.71
N LYS A 146 -10.30 4.36 -31.17
CA LYS A 146 -9.72 3.05 -30.86
C LYS A 146 -10.22 2.44 -29.55
N TYR A 147 -10.58 3.29 -28.59
CA TYR A 147 -11.18 2.84 -27.33
C TYR A 147 -12.61 2.35 -27.54
N GLN A 148 -13.38 3.02 -28.42
CA GLN A 148 -14.76 2.61 -28.73
C GLN A 148 -14.84 1.39 -29.65
N ASP A 149 -13.93 1.25 -30.64
CA ASP A 149 -13.81 0.02 -31.44
C ASP A 149 -13.40 -1.20 -30.60
N PHE A 150 -12.69 -0.99 -29.47
CA PHE A 150 -12.39 -2.05 -28.51
C PHE A 150 -13.61 -2.46 -27.67
N MET A 151 -14.43 -1.49 -27.24
CA MET A 151 -15.64 -1.74 -26.45
C MET A 151 -16.77 -2.36 -27.28
N ASP A 152 -16.92 -1.98 -28.56
CA ASP A 152 -17.94 -2.52 -29.46
C ASP A 152 -17.65 -3.97 -29.88
N ARG A 153 -16.39 -4.42 -29.82
CA ARG A 153 -15.98 -5.82 -30.10
C ARG A 153 -16.28 -6.80 -28.95
N LEU A 154 -16.63 -6.30 -27.76
CA LEU A 154 -16.96 -7.13 -26.60
C LEU A 154 -18.45 -7.48 -26.49
N GLY A 155 -19.31 -6.94 -27.38
CA GLY A 155 -20.75 -7.18 -27.36
C GLY A 155 -21.26 -8.03 -28.51
N LYS A 156 -21.11 -9.37 -28.41
CA LYS A 156 -21.96 -10.45 -28.96
C LYS A 156 -21.14 -11.67 -29.38
N ARG A 157 -21.10 -12.70 -28.53
CA ARG A 157 -21.05 -14.09 -29.00
C ARG A 157 -22.28 -14.84 -28.47
N LYS A 158 -22.95 -15.53 -29.39
CA LYS A 158 -23.98 -16.52 -29.09
C LYS A 158 -23.31 -17.73 -28.43
N ASP A 159 -23.95 -18.26 -27.39
CA ASP A 159 -23.54 -19.52 -26.78
C ASP A 159 -23.53 -20.65 -27.81
N PRO A 160 -22.50 -21.51 -27.86
CA PRO A 160 -22.53 -22.69 -28.68
C PRO A 160 -23.51 -23.71 -28.08
N VAL A 161 -24.25 -24.35 -28.98
CA VAL A 161 -25.18 -25.44 -28.68
C VAL A 161 -24.42 -26.56 -27.97
N LYS A 162 -25.01 -27.04 -26.86
CA LYS A 162 -24.50 -28.14 -26.05
C LYS A 162 -24.42 -29.43 -26.86
N GLU A 163 -23.21 -29.84 -27.21
CA GLU A 163 -22.87 -31.24 -27.36
C GLU A 163 -22.18 -31.68 -26.07
N LYS A 164 -22.77 -32.68 -25.39
CA LYS A 164 -22.18 -33.29 -24.20
C LYS A 164 -20.95 -34.09 -24.62
N GLN A 165 -19.79 -33.44 -24.69
CA GLN A 165 -18.51 -34.13 -24.56
C GLN A 165 -18.14 -34.20 -23.08
N GLU A 166 -17.82 -35.40 -22.62
CA GLU A 166 -17.23 -35.60 -21.30
C GLU A 166 -15.90 -34.84 -21.23
N LEU A 167 -15.80 -33.93 -20.26
CA LEU A 167 -14.60 -33.12 -20.03
C LEU A 167 -13.42 -34.04 -19.70
N THR A 168 -12.33 -33.89 -20.46
CA THR A 168 -11.05 -34.56 -20.16
C THR A 168 -10.49 -34.08 -18.81
N SER A 169 -9.68 -34.90 -18.13
CA SER A 169 -9.07 -34.56 -16.84
C SER A 169 -8.27 -33.25 -16.86
N LEU A 170 -7.73 -32.88 -18.03
CA LEU A 170 -7.08 -31.59 -18.32
C LEU A 170 -8.02 -30.38 -18.17
N GLN A 171 -9.29 -30.51 -18.60
CA GLN A 171 -10.30 -29.46 -18.47
C GLN A 171 -10.87 -29.37 -17.04
N LYS A 172 -10.75 -30.44 -16.25
CA LYS A 172 -11.05 -30.42 -14.81
C LYS A 172 -9.93 -29.74 -13.99
N MET A 173 -8.66 -29.86 -14.38
CA MET A 173 -7.55 -29.10 -13.79
C MET A 173 -7.58 -27.61 -14.18
N TYR A 174 -7.98 -27.31 -15.42
CA TYR A 174 -8.37 -25.97 -15.88
C TYR A 174 -9.75 -25.53 -15.34
N ASN A 175 -10.19 -26.08 -14.21
CA ASN A 175 -11.44 -25.65 -13.58
C ASN A 175 -11.40 -24.14 -13.38
N ILE A 176 -12.50 -23.48 -13.75
CA ILE A 176 -12.73 -22.04 -13.65
C ILE A 176 -12.43 -21.52 -12.23
N GLU A 177 -12.54 -22.38 -11.21
CA GLU A 177 -12.24 -22.09 -9.80
C GLU A 177 -10.75 -21.87 -9.51
N ASN A 178 -9.83 -22.50 -10.25
CA ASN A 178 -8.38 -22.35 -10.05
C ASN A 178 -7.78 -21.13 -10.79
N SER A 179 -8.57 -20.46 -11.63
CA SER A 179 -8.16 -19.24 -12.36
C SER A 179 -7.88 -18.02 -11.44
N LYS A 180 -8.20 -18.14 -10.15
CA LYS A 180 -7.95 -17.14 -9.11
C LYS A 180 -6.47 -17.02 -8.71
N TYR A 181 -5.67 -18.07 -8.89
CA TYR A 181 -4.25 -18.07 -8.52
C TYR A 181 -3.32 -17.59 -9.65
N PHE A 182 -2.14 -17.10 -9.25
CA PHE A 182 -1.07 -16.66 -10.16
C PHE A 182 -1.48 -15.53 -11.09
N THR A 183 -2.29 -14.61 -10.57
CA THR A 183 -2.71 -13.44 -11.35
C THR A 183 -1.71 -12.29 -11.27
N GLU A 184 -0.61 -12.47 -10.54
CA GLU A 184 0.49 -11.52 -10.40
C GLU A 184 1.22 -11.23 -11.72
N GLU A 185 1.34 -12.23 -12.61
CA GLU A 185 1.94 -12.05 -13.95
C GLU A 185 1.18 -10.99 -14.77
N LYS A 186 -0.15 -10.89 -14.56
CA LYS A 186 -0.98 -9.90 -15.27
C LYS A 186 -0.61 -8.49 -14.86
N ILE A 187 -0.26 -8.26 -13.59
CA ILE A 187 0.09 -6.91 -13.11
C ILE A 187 1.51 -6.51 -13.51
N ASP A 188 2.43 -7.46 -13.63
CA ASP A 188 3.83 -7.19 -14.01
C ASP A 188 3.97 -6.55 -15.40
N VAL A 189 3.09 -6.92 -16.33
CA VAL A 189 3.02 -6.31 -17.66
C VAL A 189 2.65 -4.82 -17.58
N TYR A 190 1.79 -4.43 -16.62
CA TYR A 190 1.42 -3.02 -16.44
C TYR A 190 2.44 -2.23 -15.63
N LEU A 191 3.20 -2.90 -14.77
CA LEU A 191 4.23 -2.28 -13.92
C LEU A 191 5.56 -2.08 -14.64
N THR A 192 5.85 -2.89 -15.66
CA THR A 192 7.08 -2.82 -16.45
C THR A 192 6.86 -1.94 -17.67
N ASP A 193 7.65 -0.86 -17.79
CA ASP A 193 7.77 -0.08 -19.01
C ASP A 193 9.15 -0.34 -19.63
N GLU A 194 9.21 -1.29 -20.58
CA GLU A 194 10.45 -1.68 -21.27
C GLU A 194 11.05 -0.54 -22.11
N SER A 195 10.25 0.49 -22.45
CA SER A 195 10.72 1.61 -23.26
C SER A 195 11.57 2.60 -22.44
N GLN A 196 11.43 2.58 -21.12
CA GLN A 196 12.12 3.51 -20.23
C GLN A 196 13.36 2.86 -19.62
N LYS A 197 14.44 3.64 -19.50
CA LYS A 197 15.64 3.18 -18.81
C LYS A 197 15.53 3.49 -17.33
N PHE A 198 15.98 2.53 -16.50
CA PHE A 198 16.12 2.77 -15.07
C PHE A 198 17.18 3.85 -14.80
N GLU A 199 16.82 4.83 -13.98
CA GLU A 199 17.71 5.87 -13.50
C GLU A 199 17.73 5.89 -11.96
N SER A 200 18.94 5.93 -11.39
CA SER A 200 19.09 6.16 -9.95
C SER A 200 18.79 7.62 -9.61
N LEU A 201 18.44 7.89 -8.35
CA LEU A 201 18.33 9.27 -7.88
C LEU A 201 19.69 9.97 -7.97
N PRO A 202 19.70 11.31 -8.13
CA PRO A 202 20.93 12.08 -8.02
C PRO A 202 21.65 11.79 -6.70
N GLU A 203 22.98 11.69 -6.74
CA GLU A 203 23.82 11.29 -5.59
C GLU A 203 23.56 12.10 -4.31
N ALA A 204 23.24 13.39 -4.45
CA ALA A 204 22.91 14.25 -3.31
C ALA A 204 21.66 13.77 -2.56
N TYR A 205 20.63 13.32 -3.27
CA TYR A 205 19.41 12.77 -2.67
C TYR A 205 19.66 11.39 -2.07
N VAL A 206 20.44 10.54 -2.74
CA VAL A 206 20.86 9.23 -2.21
C VAL A 206 21.58 9.41 -0.86
N LYS A 207 22.54 10.34 -0.80
CA LYS A 207 23.27 10.66 0.43
C LYS A 207 22.35 11.18 1.53
N LEU A 208 21.43 12.10 1.21
CA LEU A 208 20.43 12.62 2.15
C LEU A 208 19.55 11.50 2.73
N LEU A 209 19.07 10.59 1.88
CA LEU A 209 18.26 9.44 2.29
C LEU A 209 19.05 8.54 3.24
N MET A 210 20.31 8.25 2.91
CA MET A 210 21.18 7.42 3.74
C MET A 210 21.50 8.06 5.09
N GLU A 211 21.71 9.38 5.14
CA GLU A 211 21.88 10.12 6.39
C GLU A 211 20.63 10.01 7.27
N LYS A 212 19.43 10.18 6.69
CA LYS A 212 18.16 10.01 7.41
C LYS A 212 17.88 8.56 7.85
N LEU A 213 18.31 7.57 7.09
CA LEU A 213 18.16 6.17 7.50
C LEU A 213 19.06 5.85 8.70
N LYS A 214 20.30 6.34 8.67
CA LYS A 214 21.31 6.13 9.72
C LYS A 214 21.10 6.97 10.96
N SER A 215 20.31 8.06 10.89
CA SER A 215 19.97 8.86 12.07
C SER A 215 18.99 8.16 13.01
N PHE A 216 18.30 7.11 12.54
CA PHE A 216 17.27 6.38 13.31
C PHE A 216 16.30 7.33 14.03
N GLU A 217 15.84 8.35 13.31
CA GLU A 217 14.88 9.34 13.80
C GLU A 217 13.68 8.65 14.50
N PRO A 218 13.25 9.16 15.68
CA PRO A 218 12.04 8.67 16.33
C PRO A 218 10.83 8.79 15.41
N ILE A 219 9.82 7.94 15.64
CA ILE A 219 8.58 7.96 14.86
C ILE A 219 7.81 9.22 15.22
N ASP A 220 7.79 10.17 14.30
CA ASP A 220 7.23 11.51 14.45
C ASP A 220 5.78 11.63 13.96
N PHE A 221 5.27 10.62 13.24
CA PHE A 221 3.86 10.58 12.82
C PHE A 221 3.26 9.18 12.87
N LYS A 222 1.98 9.14 13.26
CA LYS A 222 1.05 8.03 13.05
C LYS A 222 0.07 8.49 12.00
N GLU A 223 0.10 7.88 10.83
CA GLU A 223 -0.77 8.30 9.73
C GLU A 223 -1.63 7.14 9.29
N VAL A 224 -2.89 7.18 9.73
CA VAL A 224 -3.91 6.25 9.27
C VAL A 224 -4.57 6.89 8.05
N VAL A 225 -4.16 6.47 6.86
CA VAL A 225 -4.68 7.00 5.58
C VAL A 225 -6.07 6.43 5.26
N VAL A 226 -6.34 5.22 5.75
CA VAL A 226 -7.63 4.53 5.67
C VAL A 226 -8.41 4.78 6.96
N ASN A 227 -9.74 4.80 6.91
CA ASN A 227 -10.54 4.92 8.14
C ASN A 227 -10.21 3.74 9.07
N ARG A 228 -9.92 4.00 10.36
CA ARG A 228 -9.52 2.94 11.31
C ARG A 228 -10.54 1.81 11.42
N THR A 229 -11.83 2.11 11.50
CA THR A 229 -12.89 1.09 11.57
C THR A 229 -12.97 0.29 10.28
N VAL A 230 -12.76 0.93 9.12
CA VAL A 230 -12.68 0.23 7.83
C VAL A 230 -11.40 -0.60 7.72
N ALA A 231 -10.29 -0.11 8.25
CA ALA A 231 -9.00 -0.78 8.19
C ALA A 231 -8.90 -1.95 9.18
N VAL A 232 -9.51 -1.86 10.35
CA VAL A 232 -9.29 -2.81 11.45
C VAL A 232 -10.52 -3.63 11.78
N ASP A 233 -11.72 -3.09 11.60
CA ASP A 233 -12.94 -3.71 12.12
C ASP A 233 -13.86 -4.24 11.00
N ASN A 234 -13.65 -3.84 9.74
CA ASN A 234 -14.54 -4.20 8.62
C ASN A 234 -13.80 -4.87 7.47
N LEU A 235 -14.33 -6.01 7.02
CA LEU A 235 -13.90 -6.62 5.77
C LEU A 235 -14.43 -5.83 4.56
N ILE A 236 -13.54 -5.22 3.79
CA ILE A 236 -13.88 -4.61 2.50
C ILE A 236 -14.08 -5.71 1.45
N THR A 237 -15.32 -5.87 0.97
CA THR A 237 -15.69 -6.88 -0.03
C THR A 237 -16.07 -6.30 -1.39
N ARG A 238 -16.46 -5.02 -1.44
CA ARG A 238 -16.89 -4.35 -2.67
C ARG A 238 -15.70 -3.76 -3.42
N LYS A 239 -15.70 -3.86 -4.75
CA LYS A 239 -14.60 -3.37 -5.60
C LYS A 239 -14.45 -1.86 -5.53
N GLU A 240 -15.56 -1.14 -5.42
CA GLU A 240 -15.59 0.32 -5.32
C GLU A 240 -14.92 0.79 -4.04
N ASP A 241 -15.19 0.12 -2.92
CA ASP A 241 -14.58 0.43 -1.62
C ASP A 241 -13.08 0.13 -1.62
N ILE A 242 -12.66 -0.98 -2.25
CA ILE A 242 -11.23 -1.29 -2.46
C ILE A 242 -10.55 -0.18 -3.28
N SER A 243 -11.18 0.27 -4.37
CA SER A 243 -10.65 1.36 -5.19
C SER A 243 -10.55 2.66 -4.39
N ASN A 244 -11.60 3.02 -3.65
CA ASN A 244 -11.66 4.24 -2.86
C ASN A 244 -10.58 4.27 -1.75
N GLU A 245 -10.42 3.18 -1.00
CA GLU A 245 -9.39 3.10 0.05
C GLU A 245 -7.98 3.00 -0.55
N GLY A 246 -7.81 2.28 -1.65
CA GLY A 246 -6.57 2.25 -2.42
C GLY A 246 -6.16 3.63 -2.94
N ASP A 247 -7.12 4.41 -3.45
CA ASP A 247 -6.89 5.76 -3.96
C ASP A 247 -6.42 6.70 -2.87
N LYS A 248 -6.83 6.51 -1.61
CA LYS A 248 -6.30 7.32 -0.49
C LYS A 248 -4.81 7.05 -0.29
N ILE A 249 -4.39 5.78 -0.29
CA ILE A 249 -2.98 5.39 -0.19
C ILE A 249 -2.20 5.95 -1.40
N VAL A 250 -2.71 5.78 -2.62
CA VAL A 250 -2.08 6.31 -3.84
C VAL A 250 -1.92 7.83 -3.76
N ASN A 251 -2.98 8.56 -3.40
CA ASN A 251 -2.96 10.01 -3.27
C ASN A 251 -1.98 10.47 -2.19
N TRP A 252 -1.89 9.75 -1.07
CA TRP A 252 -0.91 10.01 -0.04
C TRP A 252 0.52 9.86 -0.58
N ILE A 253 0.85 8.75 -1.23
CA ILE A 253 2.17 8.52 -1.83
C ILE A 253 2.51 9.62 -2.85
N ILE A 254 1.55 9.97 -3.70
CA ILE A 254 1.74 11.00 -4.73
C ILE A 254 2.04 12.35 -4.09
N ASN A 255 1.25 12.75 -3.10
CA ASN A 255 1.33 14.08 -2.50
C ASN A 255 2.51 14.24 -1.54
N SER A 256 2.81 13.20 -0.78
CA SER A 256 3.81 13.24 0.30
C SER A 256 5.20 12.85 -0.16
N LEU A 257 5.34 11.97 -1.17
CA LEU A 257 6.62 11.34 -1.49
C LEU A 257 7.04 11.50 -2.96
N LYS A 258 6.11 11.28 -3.91
CA LYS A 258 6.43 11.25 -5.35
C LYS A 258 6.74 12.63 -5.94
N LYS A 259 6.04 13.68 -5.51
CA LYS A 259 6.14 15.03 -6.10
C LYS A 259 7.55 15.63 -6.05
N GLU A 260 8.33 15.25 -5.05
CA GLU A 260 9.66 15.85 -4.83
C GLU A 260 10.80 14.87 -4.99
N LEU A 261 10.64 13.61 -4.54
CA LEU A 261 11.77 12.68 -4.40
C LEU A 261 11.66 11.44 -5.28
N PHE A 262 10.53 10.73 -5.25
CA PHE A 262 10.36 9.44 -5.94
C PHE A 262 9.57 9.58 -7.24
N THR A 263 10.01 10.47 -8.14
CA THR A 263 9.24 10.88 -9.33
C THR A 263 9.00 9.75 -10.33
N ASP A 264 9.85 8.72 -10.32
CA ASP A 264 9.82 7.53 -11.15
C ASP A 264 8.93 6.40 -10.60
N LEU A 265 8.31 6.58 -9.44
CA LEU A 265 7.45 5.59 -8.83
C LEU A 265 6.14 5.42 -9.63
N VAL A 266 5.82 4.20 -10.03
CA VAL A 266 4.55 3.80 -10.67
C VAL A 266 3.66 3.16 -9.62
N LEU A 267 2.37 3.51 -9.63
CA LEU A 267 1.38 3.07 -8.64
C LEU A 267 0.18 2.44 -9.35
N THR A 268 -0.28 1.28 -8.89
CA THR A 268 -1.46 0.61 -9.47
C THR A 268 -2.22 -0.16 -8.40
N ILE A 269 -3.55 -0.06 -8.38
CA ILE A 269 -4.40 -0.82 -7.46
C ILE A 269 -4.80 -2.14 -8.13
N TYR A 270 -4.55 -3.26 -7.46
CA TYR A 270 -4.90 -4.59 -7.97
C TYR A 270 -5.10 -5.58 -6.82
N ASN A 271 -6.12 -6.44 -6.91
CA ASN A 271 -6.41 -7.51 -5.94
C ASN A 271 -6.34 -7.13 -4.45
N GLY A 272 -6.83 -5.93 -4.09
CA GLY A 272 -6.83 -5.48 -2.69
C GLY A 272 -5.49 -4.93 -2.20
N TYR A 273 -4.54 -4.68 -3.11
CA TYR A 273 -3.25 -4.05 -2.82
C TYR A 273 -3.02 -2.82 -3.69
N VAL A 274 -2.20 -1.90 -3.18
CA VAL A 274 -1.51 -0.89 -3.97
C VAL A 274 -0.12 -1.41 -4.32
N TYR A 275 0.16 -1.59 -5.60
CA TYR A 275 1.46 -1.95 -6.15
C TYR A 275 2.31 -0.72 -6.42
N LEU A 276 3.59 -0.84 -6.13
CA LEU A 276 4.64 0.14 -6.34
C LEU A 276 5.75 -0.49 -7.18
N SER A 277 6.07 0.10 -8.33
CA SER A 277 7.26 -0.22 -9.13
C SER A 277 8.02 1.05 -9.50
N ARG A 278 9.21 0.91 -10.08
CA ARG A 278 10.02 2.03 -10.59
C ARG A 278 10.06 1.99 -12.10
N LYS A 279 9.97 3.15 -12.74
CA LYS A 279 10.13 3.27 -14.20
C LYS A 279 11.45 2.67 -14.67
N GLY A 280 11.39 1.91 -15.76
CA GLY A 280 12.53 1.24 -16.37
C GLY A 280 13.14 0.09 -15.56
N LEU A 281 12.57 -0.26 -14.41
CA LEU A 281 12.95 -1.46 -13.66
C LEU A 281 12.06 -2.63 -14.10
N TYR A 282 12.68 -3.68 -14.64
CA TYR A 282 11.96 -4.88 -15.07
C TYR A 282 11.37 -5.61 -13.87
N THR A 283 10.04 -5.75 -13.83
CA THR A 283 9.36 -6.42 -12.71
C THR A 283 9.15 -7.90 -12.93
N GLY A 284 9.24 -8.38 -14.18
CA GLY A 284 9.13 -9.81 -14.47
C GLY A 284 10.28 -10.64 -13.90
N ASP A 285 10.05 -11.94 -13.81
CA ASP A 285 11.02 -12.89 -13.29
C ASP A 285 11.81 -13.53 -14.42
N VAL A 286 13.14 -13.56 -14.27
CA VAL A 286 14.07 -14.12 -15.25
C VAL A 286 14.89 -15.18 -14.56
N ILE A 287 14.90 -16.39 -15.13
CA ILE A 287 15.77 -17.47 -14.68
C ILE A 287 17.05 -17.48 -15.51
N THR A 288 18.17 -17.77 -14.85
CA THR A 288 19.47 -17.97 -15.51
C THR A 288 20.11 -19.24 -14.99
N LYS A 289 21.06 -19.79 -15.76
CA LYS A 289 21.88 -20.91 -15.29
C LYS A 289 22.69 -20.60 -14.03
N ASP A 290 22.99 -19.32 -13.75
CA ASP A 290 23.65 -18.94 -12.50
C ASP A 290 22.74 -19.14 -11.27
N LEU A 291 21.42 -18.99 -11.47
CA LEU A 291 20.41 -19.19 -10.43
C LEU A 291 20.05 -20.67 -10.28
N VAL A 292 19.93 -21.39 -11.40
CA VAL A 292 19.63 -22.83 -11.44
C VAL A 292 20.66 -23.50 -12.36
N PRO A 293 21.82 -23.93 -11.84
CA PRO A 293 22.88 -24.56 -12.66
C PRO A 293 22.42 -25.83 -13.37
N THR A 294 21.41 -26.50 -12.81
CA THR A 294 20.76 -27.70 -13.33
C THR A 294 19.70 -27.42 -14.38
N LEU A 295 19.64 -26.21 -14.96
CA LEU A 295 18.66 -25.84 -15.98
C LEU A 295 18.90 -26.63 -17.30
N HIS A 296 18.41 -27.86 -17.37
CA HIS A 296 18.59 -28.80 -18.47
C HIS A 296 17.32 -28.92 -19.31
N TYR A 297 16.17 -29.06 -18.66
CA TYR A 297 14.87 -29.24 -19.32
C TYR A 297 14.21 -27.91 -19.72
N PHE A 298 14.55 -26.81 -19.05
CA PHE A 298 14.05 -25.46 -19.33
C PHE A 298 15.12 -24.52 -19.89
N THR A 299 16.13 -25.06 -20.58
CA THR A 299 17.20 -24.27 -21.22
C THR A 299 16.71 -23.16 -22.14
N TRP A 300 15.54 -23.34 -22.77
CA TRP A 300 14.92 -22.34 -23.64
C TRP A 300 14.42 -21.09 -22.90
N GLN A 301 14.30 -21.14 -21.56
CA GLN A 301 13.95 -20.02 -20.67
C GLN A 301 15.19 -19.27 -20.12
N ASP A 302 16.41 -19.75 -20.38
CA ASP A 302 17.64 -19.12 -19.87
C ASP A 302 17.75 -17.66 -20.36
N GLY A 303 17.78 -16.71 -19.43
CA GLY A 303 17.82 -15.28 -19.70
C GLY A 303 16.50 -14.68 -20.23
N LYS A 304 15.40 -15.44 -20.18
CA LYS A 304 14.06 -15.01 -20.61
C LYS A 304 13.08 -14.93 -19.43
N PRO A 305 11.94 -14.23 -19.61
CA PRO A 305 10.87 -14.23 -18.63
C PRO A 305 10.40 -15.67 -18.37
N ILE A 306 10.19 -16.01 -17.10
CA ILE A 306 9.75 -17.35 -16.69
C ILE A 306 8.34 -17.61 -17.23
N ASP A 307 8.18 -18.74 -17.92
CA ASP A 307 6.86 -19.23 -18.33
C ASP A 307 6.28 -20.11 -17.22
N TYR A 308 5.64 -19.47 -16.26
CA TYR A 308 5.01 -20.14 -15.13
C TYR A 308 3.89 -21.09 -15.55
N GLN A 309 3.21 -20.87 -16.68
CA GLN A 309 2.15 -21.78 -17.14
C GLN A 309 2.74 -23.13 -17.54
N THR A 310 3.87 -23.11 -18.23
CA THR A 310 4.60 -24.34 -18.55
C THR A 310 5.16 -25.01 -17.30
N LEU A 311 5.74 -24.24 -16.36
CA LEU A 311 6.23 -24.82 -15.11
C LEU A 311 5.10 -25.47 -14.31
N LYS A 312 3.93 -24.81 -14.22
CA LYS A 312 2.72 -25.37 -13.58
C LYS A 312 2.33 -26.69 -14.24
N TYR A 313 2.22 -26.70 -15.57
CA TYR A 313 1.87 -27.91 -16.31
C TYR A 313 2.79 -29.08 -15.97
N VAL A 314 4.10 -28.83 -15.88
CA VAL A 314 5.09 -29.86 -15.52
C VAL A 314 4.93 -30.32 -14.07
N VAL A 315 4.78 -29.39 -13.12
CA VAL A 315 4.62 -29.74 -11.69
C VAL A 315 3.36 -30.57 -11.44
N PHE A 316 2.31 -30.32 -12.22
CA PHE A 316 0.98 -30.93 -12.05
C PHE A 316 0.66 -32.06 -13.03
N GLN A 317 1.68 -32.70 -13.62
CA GLN A 317 1.46 -33.86 -14.50
C GLN A 317 0.75 -35.02 -13.79
N THR A 318 -0.12 -35.73 -14.54
CA THR A 318 -0.94 -36.86 -14.04
C THR A 318 -0.09 -38.04 -13.57
N GLU A 319 -0.66 -38.93 -12.73
CA GLU A 319 0.04 -40.08 -12.16
C GLU A 319 0.78 -40.96 -13.16
N TYR A 320 0.20 -41.22 -14.33
CA TYR A 320 0.84 -42.01 -15.38
C TYR A 320 2.16 -41.39 -15.89
N GLN A 321 2.29 -40.06 -15.81
CA GLN A 321 3.51 -39.35 -16.19
C GLN A 321 4.52 -39.29 -15.05
N LYS A 322 4.12 -39.51 -13.79
CA LYS A 322 5.01 -39.44 -12.60
C LYS A 322 6.02 -40.59 -12.54
N GLU A 323 5.75 -41.72 -13.18
CA GLU A 323 6.61 -42.91 -13.12
C GLU A 323 7.85 -42.85 -14.04
N LEU A 324 7.90 -41.89 -14.97
CA LEU A 324 9.06 -41.71 -15.85
C LEU A 324 10.12 -40.84 -15.16
N VAL A 325 11.33 -41.39 -14.96
CA VAL A 325 12.48 -40.68 -14.35
C VAL A 325 12.77 -39.31 -15.01
N VAL A 326 12.59 -39.22 -16.33
CA VAL A 326 12.76 -37.96 -17.07
C VAL A 326 11.75 -36.89 -16.60
N ASN A 327 10.50 -37.28 -16.35
CA ASN A 327 9.46 -36.37 -15.88
C ASN A 327 9.69 -35.98 -14.41
N GLN A 328 10.25 -36.87 -13.59
CA GLN A 328 10.64 -36.54 -12.22
C GLN A 328 11.75 -35.49 -12.17
N ASN A 329 12.81 -35.65 -12.98
CA ASN A 329 13.89 -34.66 -13.04
C ASN A 329 13.41 -33.32 -13.63
N GLN A 330 12.52 -33.36 -14.63
CA GLN A 330 11.91 -32.16 -15.18
C GLN A 330 11.03 -31.43 -14.15
N LYS A 331 10.24 -32.19 -13.37
CA LYS A 331 9.44 -31.66 -12.26
C LYS A 331 10.32 -31.03 -11.20
N TYR A 332 11.38 -31.72 -10.78
CA TYR A 332 12.36 -31.22 -9.82
C TYR A 332 12.99 -29.90 -10.27
N GLU A 333 13.38 -29.81 -11.55
CA GLU A 333 13.90 -28.57 -12.12
C GLU A 333 12.86 -27.45 -12.08
N ALA A 334 11.58 -27.74 -12.41
CA ALA A 334 10.50 -26.76 -12.35
C ALA A 334 10.25 -26.25 -10.92
N GLU A 335 10.22 -27.15 -9.93
CA GLU A 335 10.10 -26.80 -8.51
C GLU A 335 11.28 -25.93 -8.06
N THR A 336 12.50 -26.28 -8.47
CA THR A 336 13.71 -25.51 -8.15
C THR A 336 13.65 -24.09 -8.73
N ILE A 337 13.12 -23.92 -9.95
CA ILE A 337 12.90 -22.61 -10.57
C ILE A 337 11.86 -21.82 -9.78
N MET A 338 10.71 -22.42 -9.44
CA MET A 338 9.67 -21.76 -8.66
C MET A 338 10.15 -21.37 -7.25
N ALA A 339 11.01 -22.19 -6.63
CA ALA A 339 11.59 -21.94 -5.31
C ALA A 339 12.56 -20.74 -5.27
N GLN A 340 13.01 -20.24 -6.44
CA GLN A 340 13.84 -19.04 -6.51
C GLN A 340 13.05 -17.75 -6.29
N GLU A 341 11.72 -17.79 -6.37
CA GLU A 341 10.88 -16.68 -5.94
C GLU A 341 11.05 -16.50 -4.44
N ASN A 342 11.38 -15.29 -4.01
CA ASN A 342 11.52 -14.97 -2.60
C ASN A 342 10.74 -13.70 -2.30
N VAL A 343 10.07 -13.70 -1.16
CA VAL A 343 9.20 -12.60 -0.75
C VAL A 343 9.53 -12.25 0.70
N ILE A 344 9.68 -10.95 0.97
CA ILE A 344 9.83 -10.40 2.32
C ILE A 344 8.55 -9.67 2.67
N VAL A 345 8.10 -9.80 3.91
CA VAL A 345 6.89 -9.16 4.41
C VAL A 345 7.21 -8.35 5.65
N LEU A 346 6.59 -7.17 5.75
CA LEU A 346 6.49 -6.41 6.98
C LEU A 346 5.04 -6.45 7.48
N GLN A 347 4.85 -6.71 8.77
CA GLN A 347 3.55 -6.68 9.47
C GLN A 347 3.47 -5.57 10.53
N PRO A 348 3.47 -4.29 10.12
CA PRO A 348 3.24 -3.20 11.06
C PRO A 348 1.77 -3.10 11.48
N LYS A 349 1.51 -2.48 12.63
CA LYS A 349 0.16 -2.02 12.98
C LYS A 349 -0.37 -1.05 11.92
N PRO A 350 -1.69 -0.99 11.73
CA PRO A 350 -2.37 -0.07 10.81
C PRO A 350 -1.81 1.34 10.76
N GLU A 351 -1.62 1.94 11.93
CA GLU A 351 -1.17 3.32 12.09
C GLU A 351 0.30 3.58 11.72
N TYR A 352 1.11 2.53 11.61
CA TYR A 352 2.51 2.60 11.21
C TYR A 352 2.76 2.07 9.80
N GLN A 353 1.74 1.56 9.09
CA GLN A 353 1.91 1.01 7.74
C GLN A 353 2.53 2.05 6.78
N MET A 354 2.03 3.29 6.78
CA MET A 354 2.56 4.35 5.92
C MET A 354 3.96 4.82 6.33
N TRP A 355 4.26 4.81 7.63
CA TRP A 355 5.60 5.11 8.12
C TRP A 355 6.61 4.05 7.67
N CYS A 356 6.26 2.76 7.84
CA CYS A 356 7.07 1.64 7.37
C CYS A 356 7.26 1.70 5.85
N LEU A 357 6.22 2.03 5.09
CA LEU A 357 6.31 2.21 3.64
C LEU A 357 7.26 3.35 3.26
N LYS A 358 7.14 4.53 3.89
CA LYS A 358 8.04 5.66 3.66
C LYS A 358 9.49 5.26 3.92
N ARG A 359 9.77 4.63 5.06
CA ARG A 359 11.12 4.19 5.43
C ARG A 359 11.64 3.14 4.45
N LEU A 360 10.81 2.19 4.04
CA LEU A 360 11.14 1.19 3.03
C LEU A 360 11.46 1.81 1.67
N LEU A 361 10.71 2.84 1.23
CA LEU A 361 11.04 3.59 0.02
C LEU A 361 12.38 4.32 0.16
N MET A 362 12.67 4.90 1.32
CA MET A 362 13.98 5.50 1.56
C MET A 362 15.11 4.46 1.47
N ILE A 363 14.91 3.25 1.99
CA ILE A 363 15.86 2.12 1.85
C ILE A 363 16.04 1.75 0.37
N TRP A 364 14.92 1.57 -0.35
CA TRP A 364 14.95 1.17 -1.75
C TRP A 364 15.64 2.20 -2.64
N TYR A 365 15.45 3.49 -2.39
CA TYR A 365 16.04 4.55 -3.19
C TYR A 365 17.41 5.05 -2.69
N GLY A 366 17.70 4.88 -1.40
CA GLY A 366 18.92 5.37 -0.77
C GLY A 366 20.07 4.37 -0.77
N ASP A 367 19.80 3.07 -0.68
CA ASP A 367 20.85 2.05 -0.66
C ASP A 367 21.12 1.50 -2.08
N LYS A 368 22.29 1.83 -2.63
CA LYS A 368 22.72 1.44 -3.99
C LYS A 368 22.73 -0.08 -4.22
N GLU A 369 22.93 -0.88 -3.17
CA GLU A 369 22.91 -2.34 -3.29
C GLU A 369 21.48 -2.89 -3.39
N ILE A 370 20.49 -2.12 -2.93
CA ILE A 370 19.09 -2.51 -2.88
C ILE A 370 18.29 -1.93 -4.05
N GLU A 371 18.69 -0.77 -4.57
CA GLU A 371 17.93 -0.02 -5.58
C GLU A 371 17.51 -0.87 -6.79
N LYS A 372 18.39 -1.78 -7.22
CA LYS A 372 18.15 -2.71 -8.35
C LYS A 372 17.77 -4.11 -7.89
N SER A 373 17.79 -4.38 -6.59
CA SER A 373 17.55 -5.71 -6.01
C SER A 373 16.09 -5.93 -5.63
N ILE A 374 15.29 -4.87 -5.48
CA ILE A 374 13.84 -4.94 -5.31
C ILE A 374 13.15 -4.63 -6.65
N ARG A 375 12.21 -5.48 -7.04
CA ARG A 375 11.41 -5.35 -8.27
C ARG A 375 10.16 -4.50 -8.06
N LYS A 376 9.41 -4.85 -7.02
CA LYS A 376 8.14 -4.21 -6.67
C LYS A 376 7.87 -4.35 -5.19
N ILE A 377 7.00 -3.49 -4.69
CA ILE A 377 6.43 -3.54 -3.34
C ILE A 377 4.92 -3.51 -3.51
N LYS A 378 4.16 -4.21 -2.68
CA LYS A 378 2.70 -4.01 -2.60
C LYS A 378 2.26 -3.80 -1.16
N VAL A 379 1.19 -3.03 -0.99
CA VAL A 379 0.68 -2.60 0.31
C VAL A 379 -0.80 -2.94 0.40
N LEU A 380 -1.19 -3.67 1.44
CA LEU A 380 -2.55 -4.16 1.62
C LEU A 380 -3.50 -3.00 1.93
N ILE A 381 -4.62 -2.96 1.21
CA ILE A 381 -5.70 -1.97 1.38
C ILE A 381 -6.61 -2.39 2.53
N ASN A 382 -7.00 -3.67 2.55
CA ASN A 382 -7.94 -4.23 3.52
C ASN A 382 -7.19 -4.84 4.72
N GLN A 383 -6.75 -3.98 5.63
CA GLN A 383 -5.95 -4.39 6.80
C GLN A 383 -6.70 -5.30 7.79
N PHE A 384 -8.03 -5.43 7.70
CA PHE A 384 -8.80 -6.41 8.49
C PHE A 384 -8.30 -7.84 8.21
N ARG A 385 -7.76 -8.10 7.02
CA ARG A 385 -7.15 -9.39 6.68
C ARG A 385 -5.78 -9.61 7.32
N CYS A 386 -5.28 -8.64 8.07
CA CYS A 386 -4.13 -8.74 8.98
C CYS A 386 -4.57 -8.75 10.46
N ASP A 387 -5.86 -8.89 10.75
CA ASP A 387 -6.35 -8.89 12.13
C ASP A 387 -5.85 -10.14 12.87
N PRO A 388 -5.31 -10.04 14.10
CA PRO A 388 -4.96 -11.19 14.95
C PRO A 388 -6.16 -12.02 15.46
N GLN A 389 -7.41 -11.66 15.13
CA GLN A 389 -8.61 -12.42 15.51
C GLN A 389 -8.54 -13.89 15.07
N LYS A 390 -8.54 -14.80 16.05
CA LYS A 390 -8.28 -16.22 15.86
C LYS A 390 -9.32 -16.88 14.95
N GLU A 391 -10.60 -16.57 15.15
CA GLU A 391 -11.71 -17.21 14.44
C GLU A 391 -11.66 -16.92 12.92
N TYR A 392 -11.46 -15.65 12.55
CA TYR A 392 -11.34 -15.27 11.14
C TYR A 392 -10.08 -15.89 10.49
N ASN A 393 -8.96 -15.89 11.21
CA ASN A 393 -7.68 -16.39 10.73
C ASN A 393 -7.67 -17.91 10.51
N GLN A 394 -8.44 -18.67 11.30
CA GLN A 394 -8.62 -20.10 11.10
C GLN A 394 -9.29 -20.42 9.76
N GLU A 395 -10.21 -19.57 9.30
CA GLU A 395 -10.95 -19.79 8.06
C GLU A 395 -10.27 -19.15 6.84
N ASN A 396 -9.69 -17.96 6.99
CA ASN A 396 -9.27 -17.13 5.86
C ASN A 396 -7.76 -16.91 5.74
N GLY A 397 -7.00 -17.29 6.78
CA GLY A 397 -5.59 -16.96 6.91
C GLY A 397 -5.30 -15.47 7.09
N ILE A 398 -4.06 -15.16 7.47
CA ILE A 398 -3.58 -13.79 7.66
C ILE A 398 -2.83 -13.36 6.39
N LEU A 399 -3.26 -12.27 5.79
CA LEU A 399 -2.56 -11.67 4.66
C LEU A 399 -1.37 -10.81 5.11
N PRO A 400 -0.37 -10.66 4.24
CA PRO A 400 0.76 -9.76 4.51
C PRO A 400 0.41 -8.28 4.24
N SER A 401 0.76 -7.40 5.18
CA SER A 401 0.45 -5.96 5.12
C SER A 401 1.32 -5.21 4.11
N ILE A 402 2.64 -5.39 4.14
CA ILE A 402 3.56 -4.86 3.12
C ILE A 402 4.38 -6.02 2.59
N VAL A 403 4.37 -6.21 1.28
CA VAL A 403 5.08 -7.28 0.59
C VAL A 403 6.15 -6.70 -0.30
N ILE A 404 7.35 -7.24 -0.22
CA ILE A 404 8.54 -6.80 -0.95
C ILE A 404 8.98 -7.96 -1.81
N TYR A 405 9.18 -7.67 -3.10
CA TYR A 405 9.62 -8.64 -4.09
C TYR A 405 11.07 -8.36 -4.48
N PRO A 406 12.06 -8.98 -3.82
CA PRO A 406 13.41 -9.07 -4.35
C PRO A 406 13.43 -9.63 -5.79
N LYS A 407 14.52 -9.37 -6.51
CA LYS A 407 14.87 -10.15 -7.69
C LYS A 407 15.10 -11.61 -7.30
N TYR A 408 14.88 -12.50 -8.26
CA TYR A 408 15.04 -13.93 -8.09
C TYR A 408 16.41 -14.31 -7.50
N GLY A 409 16.39 -15.37 -6.70
CA GLY A 409 17.57 -15.97 -6.12
C GLY A 409 17.79 -15.65 -4.64
N ARG A 410 18.23 -16.67 -3.91
CA ARG A 410 18.47 -16.62 -2.47
C ARG A 410 19.50 -15.56 -2.05
N ARG A 411 20.54 -15.32 -2.85
CA ARG A 411 21.57 -14.30 -2.54
C ARG A 411 20.97 -12.89 -2.50
N THR A 412 20.07 -12.58 -3.44
CA THR A 412 19.36 -11.30 -3.48
C THR A 412 18.47 -11.16 -2.26
N LEU A 413 17.69 -12.20 -1.90
CA LEU A 413 16.88 -12.22 -0.69
C LEU A 413 17.73 -11.89 0.54
N ILE A 414 18.83 -12.61 0.76
CA ILE A 414 19.69 -12.41 1.93
C ILE A 414 20.19 -10.96 1.99
N ASN A 415 20.63 -10.41 0.86
CA ASN A 415 21.08 -9.02 0.79
C ASN A 415 19.97 -8.04 1.19
N VAL A 416 18.81 -8.11 0.51
CA VAL A 416 17.68 -7.20 0.77
C VAL A 416 17.18 -7.34 2.21
N LEU A 417 17.00 -8.57 2.69
CA LEU A 417 16.54 -8.87 4.03
C LEU A 417 17.49 -8.33 5.10
N SER A 418 18.80 -8.54 4.94
CA SER A 418 19.81 -8.04 5.89
C SER A 418 19.78 -6.52 6.05
N LYS A 419 19.54 -5.80 4.95
CA LYS A 419 19.47 -4.34 4.96
C LYS A 419 18.18 -3.83 5.58
N ILE A 420 17.04 -4.45 5.23
CA ILE A 420 15.76 -4.13 5.87
C ILE A 420 15.87 -4.36 7.38
N ARG A 421 16.39 -5.51 7.82
CA ARG A 421 16.64 -5.78 9.25
C ARG A 421 17.44 -4.67 9.90
N TYR A 422 18.59 -4.31 9.31
CA TYR A 422 19.46 -3.26 9.84
C TYR A 422 18.73 -1.92 10.00
N TYR A 423 18.03 -1.46 8.96
CA TYR A 423 17.35 -0.16 9.00
C TYR A 423 16.10 -0.15 9.87
N PHE A 424 15.55 -1.31 10.23
CA PHE A 424 14.43 -1.45 11.16
C PHE A 424 14.84 -1.89 12.58
N THR A 425 16.10 -2.24 12.84
CA THR A 425 16.54 -2.83 14.12
C THR A 425 16.13 -1.99 15.33
N MET A 426 16.32 -0.66 15.27
CA MET A 426 15.99 0.26 16.38
C MET A 426 14.47 0.45 16.63
N TYR A 427 13.61 -0.20 15.85
CA TYR A 427 12.15 -0.10 15.98
C TYR A 427 11.49 -1.45 16.29
N VAL A 428 12.26 -2.52 16.39
CA VAL A 428 11.76 -3.89 16.58
C VAL A 428 12.35 -4.52 17.86
N ASP A 429 13.08 -3.74 18.67
CA ASP A 429 13.85 -4.26 19.81
C ASP A 429 12.98 -5.02 20.81
N GLU A 430 13.30 -6.30 20.99
CA GLU A 430 12.56 -7.27 21.81
C GLU A 430 12.86 -7.07 23.32
N ASP A 431 13.95 -6.37 23.65
CA ASP A 431 14.44 -6.17 25.03
C ASP A 431 13.79 -4.97 25.77
N ASN A 432 12.59 -4.55 25.34
CA ASN A 432 11.74 -3.54 26.01
C ASN A 432 12.26 -2.09 26.09
N ALA A 433 13.33 -1.73 25.37
CA ALA A 433 13.89 -0.37 25.41
C ALA A 433 13.38 0.57 24.29
N THR A 434 12.63 0.08 23.31
CA THR A 434 12.01 0.95 22.30
C THR A 434 10.69 1.53 22.82
N PRO A 435 10.49 2.86 22.77
CA PRO A 435 9.28 3.47 23.31
C PRO A 435 8.02 3.20 22.49
N VAL A 436 8.14 2.55 21.32
CA VAL A 436 7.05 2.39 20.36
C VAL A 436 7.08 1.01 19.69
N GLU A 437 6.13 0.17 20.08
CA GLU A 437 5.88 -1.13 19.44
C GLU A 437 5.13 -0.93 18.11
N ILE A 438 5.85 -1.07 16.98
CA ILE A 438 5.28 -0.84 15.64
C ILE A 438 4.70 -2.07 14.96
N PHE A 439 5.13 -3.27 15.35
CA PHE A 439 4.65 -4.51 14.77
C PHE A 439 3.24 -4.82 15.24
N TRP A 440 2.48 -5.57 14.43
CA TRP A 440 1.13 -5.98 14.78
C TRP A 440 1.18 -7.31 15.54
N PRO A 441 0.92 -7.33 16.86
CA PRO A 441 1.06 -8.55 17.66
C PRO A 441 0.13 -9.63 17.16
N ASN A 442 0.63 -10.86 17.07
CA ASN A 442 -0.12 -12.04 16.64
C ASN A 442 -0.66 -12.01 15.19
N SER A 443 -0.23 -11.05 14.35
CA SER A 443 -0.57 -10.97 12.92
C SER A 443 0.47 -11.72 12.05
N THR A 444 0.68 -13.02 12.33
CA THR A 444 1.64 -13.84 11.58
C THR A 444 1.08 -14.21 10.20
N PRO A 445 1.65 -13.73 9.08
CA PRO A 445 1.10 -14.00 7.76
C PRO A 445 1.25 -15.49 7.41
N THR A 446 0.21 -16.06 6.79
CA THR A 446 0.18 -17.48 6.47
C THR A 446 1.29 -17.85 5.48
N TYR A 447 1.99 -18.95 5.73
CA TYR A 447 3.12 -19.48 4.95
C TYR A 447 4.44 -18.68 5.00
N PHE A 448 4.63 -17.80 5.97
CA PHE A 448 5.89 -17.08 6.14
C PHE A 448 6.67 -17.54 7.37
N LEU A 449 7.99 -17.61 7.21
CA LEU A 449 8.92 -17.79 8.31
C LEU A 449 9.12 -16.46 9.01
N LYS A 450 8.88 -16.46 10.32
CA LYS A 450 9.14 -15.32 11.20
C LYS A 450 10.64 -15.08 11.31
N ASP A 451 11.05 -13.83 11.11
CA ASP A 451 12.42 -13.39 11.35
C ASP A 451 12.53 -12.58 12.65
N ASN A 452 11.58 -11.67 12.84
CA ASN A 452 11.31 -10.99 14.11
C ASN A 452 9.82 -10.61 14.13
N GLU A 453 9.38 -9.86 15.13
CA GLU A 453 7.96 -9.48 15.27
C GLU A 453 7.41 -8.64 14.09
N LEU A 454 8.26 -7.90 13.37
CA LEU A 454 7.85 -7.08 12.24
C LEU A 454 8.08 -7.78 10.89
N ILE A 455 9.16 -8.54 10.76
CA ILE A 455 9.72 -9.01 9.49
C ILE A 455 9.50 -10.51 9.35
N TYR A 456 8.98 -10.89 8.19
CA TYR A 456 8.73 -12.26 7.79
C TYR A 456 9.29 -12.49 6.39
N HIS A 457 9.58 -13.73 6.03
CA HIS A 457 10.01 -14.05 4.67
C HIS A 457 9.58 -15.45 4.27
N THR A 458 9.48 -15.66 2.96
CA THR A 458 9.15 -16.96 2.41
C THR A 458 9.77 -17.11 1.03
N ASN A 459 10.00 -18.35 0.61
CA ASN A 459 10.25 -18.70 -0.78
C ASN A 459 8.96 -19.22 -1.42
N GLY A 460 8.88 -19.11 -2.75
CA GLY A 460 7.67 -19.37 -3.55
C GLY A 460 6.54 -18.37 -3.33
N SER A 461 5.78 -18.06 -4.38
CA SER A 461 4.55 -17.27 -4.24
C SER A 461 3.54 -17.93 -3.29
N THR A 462 2.83 -17.11 -2.52
CA THR A 462 1.71 -17.57 -1.67
C THR A 462 0.64 -18.28 -2.50
N ASP A 463 0.40 -17.81 -3.73
CA ASP A 463 -0.54 -18.42 -4.68
C ASP A 463 -0.14 -19.87 -5.03
N LEU A 464 1.16 -20.14 -5.21
CA LEU A 464 1.64 -21.51 -5.44
C LEU A 464 1.34 -22.43 -4.27
N LYS A 465 1.53 -21.94 -3.05
CA LYS A 465 1.30 -22.71 -1.83
C LYS A 465 -0.17 -23.04 -1.64
N LEU A 466 -1.03 -22.03 -1.77
CA LEU A 466 -2.49 -22.19 -1.69
C LEU A 466 -3.01 -23.14 -2.76
N TYR A 467 -2.52 -23.00 -4.00
CA TYR A 467 -2.89 -23.90 -5.08
C TYR A 467 -2.47 -25.35 -4.80
N LEU A 468 -1.26 -25.57 -4.30
CA LEU A 468 -0.76 -26.90 -3.95
C LEU A 468 -1.59 -27.54 -2.84
N GLU A 469 -1.97 -26.76 -1.82
CA GLU A 469 -2.82 -27.21 -0.72
C GLU A 469 -4.22 -27.59 -1.20
N GLU A 470 -4.91 -26.70 -1.95
CA GLU A 470 -6.24 -27.01 -2.49
C GLU A 470 -6.21 -28.22 -3.45
N SER A 471 -5.13 -28.39 -4.20
CA SER A 471 -4.97 -29.55 -5.09
C SER A 471 -4.81 -30.86 -4.31
N ALA A 472 -4.26 -30.82 -3.10
CA ALA A 472 -4.09 -32.00 -2.26
C ALA A 472 -5.41 -32.43 -1.57
N GLU A 473 -6.33 -31.50 -1.31
CA GLU A 473 -7.60 -31.77 -0.64
C GLU A 473 -8.65 -32.45 -1.54
N VAL A 474 -8.55 -32.31 -2.87
CA VAL A 474 -9.58 -32.75 -3.84
C VAL A 474 -9.58 -34.28 -4.10
N GLY A 475 -8.95 -35.08 -3.23
CA GLY A 475 -8.97 -36.54 -3.32
C GLY A 475 -8.20 -37.11 -4.52
N THR A 476 -7.36 -36.29 -5.16
CA THR A 476 -6.30 -36.79 -6.02
C THR A 476 -5.20 -37.34 -5.12
N GLU A 477 -4.73 -38.56 -5.37
CA GLU A 477 -3.50 -39.17 -4.82
C GLU A 477 -2.24 -38.39 -5.29
N ILE A 478 -2.26 -37.07 -5.11
CA ILE A 478 -1.05 -36.26 -5.13
C ILE A 478 -0.42 -36.47 -3.76
N GLU A 479 0.28 -37.60 -3.61
CA GLU A 479 1.36 -37.68 -2.64
C GLU A 479 2.32 -36.54 -2.96
N ILE A 480 2.38 -35.56 -2.06
CA ILE A 480 3.37 -34.50 -2.15
C ILE A 480 4.70 -35.05 -1.61
N ASP A 481 5.20 -36.09 -2.26
CA ASP A 481 6.46 -36.75 -1.92
C ASP A 481 7.67 -35.96 -2.42
N SER A 482 7.47 -35.02 -3.34
CA SER A 482 8.51 -34.15 -3.89
C SER A 482 8.46 -32.73 -3.32
N PHE A 483 8.35 -32.61 -2.00
CA PHE A 483 8.98 -31.46 -1.37
C PHE A 483 10.47 -31.78 -1.28
N ASP A 484 11.25 -31.41 -2.30
CA ASP A 484 12.70 -31.40 -2.15
C ASP A 484 13.08 -30.60 -0.89
N ASN A 485 14.24 -30.87 -0.30
CA ASN A 485 14.75 -30.10 0.84
C ASN A 485 14.85 -28.58 0.58
N HIS A 486 14.81 -28.17 -0.69
CA HIS A 486 14.70 -26.76 -1.11
C HIS A 486 13.30 -26.17 -0.92
N MET A 487 12.26 -26.99 -0.94
CA MET A 487 10.85 -26.67 -0.64
C MET A 487 10.40 -27.18 0.74
N THR A 488 11.13 -28.02 1.49
CA THR A 488 10.71 -28.46 2.84
C THR A 488 10.73 -27.36 3.91
N LYS A 489 11.32 -26.18 3.64
CA LYS A 489 11.04 -24.97 4.44
C LYS A 489 9.58 -24.48 4.35
N PHE A 490 8.77 -25.10 3.50
CA PHE A 490 7.32 -24.93 3.40
C PHE A 490 6.53 -25.91 4.26
N ALA A 491 7.16 -26.77 5.08
CA ALA A 491 6.43 -27.66 5.96
C ALA A 491 5.48 -26.83 6.84
N ILE A 492 4.18 -26.97 6.56
CA ILE A 492 3.11 -26.66 7.47
C ILE A 492 3.36 -27.61 8.66
N GLU A 493 4.09 -27.15 9.68
CA GLU A 493 3.73 -27.62 11.01
C GLU A 493 2.29 -27.16 11.18
N LYS A 494 1.35 -28.10 10.99
CA LYS A 494 0.01 -27.93 11.54
C LYS A 494 0.26 -27.77 13.03
N THR A 495 0.43 -26.54 13.49
CA THR A 495 0.17 -26.20 14.89
C THR A 495 -1.31 -26.46 15.07
N THR A 496 -1.65 -27.70 15.40
CA THR A 496 -2.85 -28.02 16.14
C THR A 496 -2.81 -27.14 17.38
N TYR A 497 -3.58 -26.06 17.36
CA TYR A 497 -3.88 -25.22 18.52
C TYR A 497 -5.13 -25.73 19.21
#